data_AF-A0A7Y7D621-F1
#
_entry.id   AF-A0A7Y7D621-F1
#
_cell.length_a   1.000
_cell.length_b   1.000
_cell.length_c   1.000
_cell.angle_alpha   90.00
_cell.angle_beta   90.00
_cell.angle_gamma   90.00
#
_symmetry.space_group_name_H-M   'P 1'
#
loop_
_entity.id
_entity.type
_entity.pdbx_description
1 polymer ?
#
loop_
_entity_poly.entity_id
_entity_poly.type
_entity_poly.pdbx_seq_one_letter_code
_entity_poly.pdbx_strand_id
1 'polypeptide(L)'
;MRATLIGLLLMMLAGCAPHQQYRPNYDLCRLPADIQTQQCAEHARQVVEPSSDAGYSLNFIEFDDQGSLWDRAQMGAVLDALSADSVQGDLLIVVFVHGWKHSAASGDPNIDTFRRVLAQLSENEAYMAGLTGLPPRRVAGVYLGWRGGSVPVPLLEDLTFWNRKNTAQKVGHGDVTEVLSRLEKLKRDRGSIDGNYGAVRLVVVGHSFGGLVVHTALAQILANRFVVTTGPDGVQGNIENFGDLVVLINPAFEAQLYASLHDISTERGSYFESQLPVLAILTSEADDATGTAFPLGRRVSTLFEKTRTVERWNAAAQQQEMIDEGAANVTAVGHFEPYRTHRLYPAPGNTRHEPLSTRDSLEAALVAARAWRDDAPGSRIPFASLLLEREADSAARNPYLVMRVDRDIIPDHNNIEDPRVIEFVTQLIMISTVPEARRGRLDRAVGN
;
A
#
# COMPACT_ATOMS: atom_id res chain seq x y z
N MET A 1 -21.21 16.29 45.34
CA MET A 1 -22.01 16.61 44.14
C MET A 1 -21.35 17.61 43.17
N ARG A 2 -20.49 18.55 43.61
CA ARG A 2 -19.79 19.46 42.68
C ARG A 2 -18.58 18.84 41.95
N ALA A 3 -17.86 17.89 42.56
CA ALA A 3 -16.74 17.20 41.91
C ALA A 3 -17.19 16.23 40.80
N THR A 4 -18.35 15.60 40.95
CA THR A 4 -18.92 14.67 39.97
C THR A 4 -19.44 15.39 38.72
N LEU A 5 -19.90 16.64 38.86
CA LEU A 5 -20.34 17.47 37.73
C LEU A 5 -19.18 18.00 36.89
N ILE A 6 -18.03 18.30 37.53
CA ILE A 6 -16.81 18.76 36.85
C ILE A 6 -16.17 17.63 36.03
N GLY A 7 -16.22 16.38 36.52
CA GLY A 7 -15.77 15.20 35.78
C GLY A 7 -16.60 14.92 34.51
N LEU A 8 -17.93 15.12 34.56
CA LEU A 8 -18.78 14.97 33.38
C LEU A 8 -18.61 16.11 32.37
N LEU A 9 -18.34 17.34 32.83
CA LEU A 9 -18.14 18.49 31.95
C LEU A 9 -16.77 18.46 31.24
N LEU A 10 -15.74 17.88 31.87
CA LEU A 10 -14.43 17.64 31.23
C LEU A 10 -14.47 16.50 30.19
N MET A 11 -15.38 15.53 30.31
CA MET A 11 -15.61 14.53 29.26
C MET A 11 -16.34 15.09 28.02
N MET A 12 -17.02 16.23 28.13
CA MET A 12 -17.69 16.89 27.00
C MET A 12 -16.74 17.78 26.17
N LEU A 13 -15.53 18.08 26.68
CA LEU A 13 -14.51 18.88 25.98
C LEU A 13 -13.39 18.04 25.36
N ALA A 14 -13.43 16.72 25.54
CA ALA A 14 -12.62 15.81 24.74
C ALA A 14 -13.29 15.68 23.36
N GLY A 15 -12.85 16.50 22.40
CA GLY A 15 -13.35 16.47 21.03
C GLY A 15 -13.22 15.06 20.44
N CYS A 16 -14.34 14.34 20.38
CA CYS A 16 -14.42 13.10 19.64
C CYS A 16 -14.32 13.44 18.16
N ALA A 17 -13.49 12.72 17.40
CA ALA A 17 -13.52 12.80 15.94
C ALA A 17 -14.96 12.64 15.43
N PRO A 18 -15.52 13.60 14.67
CA PRO A 18 -16.93 13.64 14.33
C PRO A 18 -17.31 12.43 13.48
N HIS A 19 -18.50 11.87 13.74
CA HIS A 19 -19.07 10.81 12.92
C HIS A 19 -19.81 11.45 11.74
N GLN A 20 -19.08 11.81 10.70
CA GLN A 20 -19.61 12.49 9.52
C GLN A 20 -18.82 12.11 8.26
N GLN A 21 -19.41 12.40 7.10
CA GLN A 21 -18.69 12.46 5.83
C GLN A 21 -17.96 13.79 5.71
N TYR A 22 -16.75 13.77 5.16
CA TYR A 22 -15.94 14.96 4.92
C TYR A 22 -16.02 15.47 3.48
N ARG A 23 -16.33 14.60 2.50
CA ARG A 23 -16.38 14.95 1.07
C ARG A 23 -17.77 14.71 0.46
N PRO A 24 -18.83 15.38 0.92
CA PRO A 24 -20.20 15.13 0.48
C PRO A 24 -20.53 15.68 -0.93
N ASN A 25 -19.67 16.51 -1.54
CA ASN A 25 -19.91 17.03 -2.88
C ASN A 25 -19.25 16.14 -3.95
N TYR A 26 -20.04 15.53 -4.83
CA TYR A 26 -19.56 14.58 -5.85
C TYR A 26 -19.32 15.22 -7.21
N ASP A 27 -19.57 16.52 -7.35
CA ASP A 27 -19.21 17.26 -8.55
C ASP A 27 -17.69 17.41 -8.66
N LEU A 28 -17.20 17.47 -9.89
CA LEU A 28 -15.77 17.65 -10.16
C LEU A 28 -15.34 19.07 -9.78
N CYS A 29 -14.39 19.18 -8.85
CA CYS A 29 -13.67 20.41 -8.54
C CYS A 29 -12.31 20.44 -9.25
N ARG A 30 -12.00 21.56 -9.91
CA ARG A 30 -10.71 21.74 -10.62
C ARG A 30 -9.84 22.71 -9.84
N LEU A 31 -8.59 22.32 -9.61
CA LEU A 31 -7.57 23.13 -8.96
C LEU A 31 -6.45 23.45 -9.97
N PRO A 32 -6.02 24.71 -10.08
CA PRO A 32 -4.71 24.98 -10.66
C PRO A 32 -3.63 24.46 -9.70
N ALA A 33 -2.44 24.14 -10.22
CA ALA A 33 -1.37 23.48 -9.47
C ALA A 33 -0.87 24.24 -8.23
N ASP A 34 -1.22 25.52 -8.09
CA ASP A 34 -0.70 26.46 -7.10
C ASP A 34 -1.72 27.00 -6.08
N ILE A 35 -3.00 26.58 -6.13
CA ILE A 35 -4.05 27.13 -5.22
C ILE A 35 -4.42 26.21 -4.06
N GLN A 36 -4.57 26.85 -2.90
CA GLN A 36 -4.95 26.34 -1.59
C GLN A 36 -6.06 25.28 -1.64
N THR A 37 -5.80 24.15 -0.98
CA THR A 37 -6.66 22.96 -0.81
C THR A 37 -8.07 23.23 -0.26
N GLN A 38 -8.33 24.45 0.21
CA GLN A 38 -9.58 24.82 0.86
C GLN A 38 -10.76 24.98 -0.10
N GLN A 39 -10.54 25.34 -1.38
CA GLN A 39 -11.64 25.51 -2.36
C GLN A 39 -12.35 24.18 -2.68
N CYS A 40 -11.60 23.07 -2.75
CA CYS A 40 -12.15 21.74 -2.98
C CYS A 40 -12.29 20.92 -1.69
N ALA A 41 -12.36 21.58 -0.52
CA ALA A 41 -12.34 20.91 0.79
C ALA A 41 -13.47 19.89 0.98
N GLU A 42 -14.63 20.07 0.36
CA GLU A 42 -15.78 19.16 0.49
C GLU A 42 -16.00 18.28 -0.75
N HIS A 43 -15.16 18.41 -1.77
CA HIS A 43 -15.32 17.69 -3.03
C HIS A 43 -14.65 16.32 -2.97
N ALA A 44 -15.44 15.27 -3.25
CA ALA A 44 -14.96 13.90 -3.39
C ALA A 44 -14.16 13.68 -4.67
N ARG A 45 -14.33 14.54 -5.68
CA ARG A 45 -13.65 14.44 -6.98
C ARG A 45 -12.90 15.72 -7.27
N GLN A 46 -11.60 15.60 -7.41
CA GLN A 46 -10.70 16.72 -7.63
C GLN A 46 -9.77 16.41 -8.79
N VAL A 47 -9.48 17.42 -9.61
CA VAL A 47 -8.47 17.34 -10.66
C VAL A 47 -7.49 18.48 -10.47
N VAL A 48 -6.21 18.15 -10.49
CA VAL A 48 -5.10 19.10 -10.48
C VAL A 48 -4.49 19.08 -11.88
N GLU A 49 -4.65 20.20 -12.59
CA GLU A 49 -4.11 20.42 -13.93
C GLU A 49 -2.99 21.47 -13.82
N PRO A 50 -1.71 21.06 -13.74
CA PRO A 50 -0.61 21.98 -13.91
C PRO A 50 -0.57 22.50 -15.35
N SER A 51 0.22 23.55 -15.58
CA SER A 51 0.49 24.07 -16.93
C SER A 51 1.27 23.09 -17.82
N SER A 52 1.80 22.01 -17.25
CA SER A 52 2.42 20.87 -17.94
C SER A 52 1.41 19.73 -18.14
N ASP A 53 1.73 18.77 -19.02
CA ASP A 53 0.94 17.54 -19.22
C ASP A 53 0.94 16.59 -17.99
N ALA A 54 1.47 17.02 -16.83
CA ALA A 54 1.65 16.22 -15.62
C ALA A 54 0.49 16.38 -14.60
N GLY A 55 -0.76 16.39 -15.08
CA GLY A 55 -1.94 16.48 -14.21
C GLY A 55 -2.31 15.16 -13.52
N TYR A 56 -3.06 15.24 -12.43
CA TYR A 56 -3.61 14.06 -11.75
C TYR A 56 -5.02 14.32 -11.19
N SER A 57 -5.80 13.26 -11.01
CA SER A 57 -7.05 13.33 -10.24
C SER A 57 -6.86 12.78 -8.83
N LEU A 58 -7.60 13.32 -7.87
CA LEU A 58 -7.71 12.82 -6.51
C LEU A 58 -9.18 12.62 -6.17
N ASN A 59 -9.51 11.39 -5.81
CA ASN A 59 -10.86 10.96 -5.52
C ASN A 59 -10.95 10.44 -4.08
N PHE A 60 -12.10 10.59 -3.44
CA PHE A 60 -12.36 10.13 -2.08
C PHE A 60 -13.55 9.18 -2.05
N ILE A 61 -13.41 8.07 -1.33
CA ILE A 61 -14.51 7.17 -0.99
C ILE A 61 -14.45 6.94 0.52
N GLU A 62 -15.54 7.24 1.21
CA GLU A 62 -15.61 7.24 2.67
C GLU A 62 -16.46 6.09 3.21
N PHE A 63 -16.05 5.56 4.35
CA PHE A 63 -16.67 4.44 5.05
C PHE A 63 -17.03 4.82 6.49
N ASP A 64 -18.12 4.23 6.98
CA ASP A 64 -18.51 4.35 8.37
C ASP A 64 -17.76 3.36 9.29
N ASP A 65 -17.96 3.49 10.60
CA ASP A 65 -17.35 2.63 11.62
C ASP A 65 -17.83 1.16 11.57
N GLN A 66 -18.90 0.85 10.82
CA GLN A 66 -19.41 -0.51 10.62
C GLN A 66 -18.84 -1.14 9.34
N GLY A 67 -18.05 -0.39 8.56
CA GLY A 67 -17.47 -0.85 7.30
C GLY A 67 -18.40 -0.73 6.11
N SER A 68 -19.52 -0.01 6.23
CA SER A 68 -20.36 0.31 5.07
C SER A 68 -19.84 1.57 4.37
N LEU A 69 -20.06 1.67 3.07
CA LEU A 69 -19.91 2.95 2.35
C LEU A 69 -20.76 4.01 3.04
N TRP A 70 -20.18 5.19 3.28
CA TRP A 70 -20.94 6.32 3.82
C TRP A 70 -22.09 6.70 2.89
N ASP A 71 -21.80 6.76 1.59
CA ASP A 71 -22.78 6.96 0.54
C ASP A 71 -22.34 6.21 -0.72
N ARG A 72 -23.20 5.33 -1.25
CA ARG A 72 -22.92 4.57 -2.48
C ARG A 72 -22.84 5.48 -3.70
N ALA A 73 -23.49 6.65 -3.68
CA ALA A 73 -23.38 7.63 -4.76
C ALA A 73 -21.97 8.23 -4.87
N GLN A 74 -21.24 8.36 -3.75
CA GLN A 74 -19.84 8.79 -3.78
C GLN A 74 -18.97 7.76 -4.53
N MET A 75 -19.09 6.48 -4.19
CA MET A 75 -18.39 5.40 -4.91
C MET A 75 -18.78 5.38 -6.40
N GLY A 76 -20.08 5.50 -6.70
CA GLY A 76 -20.58 5.53 -8.08
C GLY A 76 -19.94 6.66 -8.89
N ALA A 77 -19.96 7.89 -8.37
CA ALA A 77 -19.38 9.05 -9.03
C ALA A 77 -17.87 8.90 -9.29
N VAL A 78 -17.13 8.29 -8.37
CA VAL A 78 -15.69 8.02 -8.53
C VAL A 78 -15.46 6.93 -9.59
N LEU A 79 -16.17 5.81 -9.53
CA LEU A 79 -16.01 4.72 -10.50
C LEU A 79 -16.41 5.14 -11.92
N ASP A 80 -17.48 5.91 -12.07
CA ASP A 80 -17.91 6.44 -13.37
C ASP A 80 -16.85 7.38 -13.96
N ALA A 81 -16.22 8.22 -13.12
CA ALA A 81 -15.13 9.08 -13.54
C ALA A 81 -13.91 8.31 -14.01
N LEU A 82 -13.46 7.32 -13.22
CA LEU A 82 -12.31 6.48 -13.58
C LEU A 82 -12.59 5.64 -14.83
N SER A 83 -13.83 5.16 -14.99
CA SER A 83 -14.26 4.46 -16.19
C SER A 83 -14.21 5.37 -17.42
N ALA A 84 -14.70 6.60 -17.31
CA ALA A 84 -14.62 7.59 -18.38
C ALA A 84 -13.15 7.93 -18.73
N ASP A 85 -12.30 8.13 -17.72
CA ASP A 85 -10.87 8.39 -17.91
C ASP A 85 -10.17 7.23 -18.63
N SER A 86 -10.53 5.98 -18.27
CA SER A 86 -9.98 4.78 -18.91
C SER A 86 -10.40 4.59 -20.39
N VAL A 87 -11.46 5.26 -20.86
CA VAL A 87 -11.82 5.29 -22.29
C VAL A 87 -10.94 6.26 -23.05
N GLN A 88 -10.50 7.34 -22.41
CA GLN A 88 -9.75 8.42 -23.06
C GLN A 88 -8.27 8.09 -23.22
N GLY A 89 -7.73 7.20 -22.38
CA GLY A 89 -6.36 6.71 -22.49
C GLY A 89 -5.98 5.82 -21.31
N ASP A 90 -4.71 5.45 -21.27
CA ASP A 90 -4.13 4.64 -20.20
C ASP A 90 -4.24 5.36 -18.84
N LEU A 91 -4.44 4.57 -17.78
CA LEU A 91 -4.72 5.09 -16.43
C LEU A 91 -3.87 4.35 -15.39
N LEU A 92 -3.19 5.09 -14.52
CA LEU A 92 -2.57 4.56 -13.30
C LEU A 92 -3.43 4.95 -12.10
N ILE A 93 -4.19 3.99 -11.58
CA ILE A 93 -4.98 4.14 -10.37
C ILE A 93 -4.11 3.79 -9.17
N VAL A 94 -3.99 4.72 -8.22
CA VAL A 94 -3.33 4.49 -6.94
C VAL A 94 -4.35 4.66 -5.83
N VAL A 95 -4.58 3.62 -5.05
CA VAL A 95 -5.45 3.64 -3.88
C VAL A 95 -4.59 3.85 -2.64
N PHE A 96 -4.99 4.75 -1.76
CA PHE A 96 -4.35 4.93 -0.45
C PHE A 96 -5.38 4.78 0.68
N VAL A 97 -5.08 3.92 1.65
CA VAL A 97 -5.89 3.68 2.85
C VAL A 97 -5.10 4.12 4.08
N HIS A 98 -5.65 5.05 4.83
CA HIS A 98 -4.96 5.69 5.95
C HIS A 98 -5.07 4.93 7.27
N GLY A 99 -4.17 5.27 8.20
CA GLY A 99 -4.14 4.76 9.56
C GLY A 99 -5.10 5.46 10.53
N TRP A 100 -5.05 5.04 11.79
CA TRP A 100 -6.05 5.38 12.82
C TRP A 100 -6.06 6.83 13.30
N LYS A 101 -5.03 7.64 13.04
CA LYS A 101 -4.97 9.07 13.41
C LYS A 101 -5.45 10.01 12.30
N HIS A 102 -5.98 9.45 11.21
CA HIS A 102 -6.27 10.18 9.99
C HIS A 102 -7.74 10.05 9.57
N SER A 103 -8.18 10.91 8.67
CA SER A 103 -9.52 10.90 8.09
C SER A 103 -9.53 11.51 6.69
N ALA A 104 -10.70 11.56 6.04
CA ALA A 104 -10.87 12.26 4.78
C ALA A 104 -10.98 13.81 4.92
N ALA A 105 -10.82 14.35 6.13
CA ALA A 105 -10.89 15.79 6.40
C ALA A 105 -9.89 16.59 5.55
N SER A 106 -10.26 17.81 5.14
CA SER A 106 -9.33 18.69 4.43
C SER A 106 -8.16 19.11 5.34
N GLY A 107 -6.94 19.09 4.80
CA GLY A 107 -5.71 19.39 5.55
C GLY A 107 -5.16 18.21 6.38
N ASP A 108 -5.69 17.00 6.20
CA ASP A 108 -5.07 15.80 6.78
C ASP A 108 -3.67 15.57 6.17
N PRO A 109 -2.60 15.41 6.98
CA PRO A 109 -1.24 15.26 6.47
C PRO A 109 -1.05 14.07 5.50
N ASN A 110 -1.80 12.98 5.67
CA ASN A 110 -1.73 11.85 4.73
C ASN A 110 -2.32 12.20 3.36
N ILE A 111 -3.32 13.08 3.32
CA ILE A 111 -3.86 13.58 2.03
C ILE A 111 -2.80 14.45 1.36
N ASP A 112 -2.10 15.30 2.10
CA ASP A 112 -1.05 16.17 1.55
C ASP A 112 0.15 15.35 1.04
N THR A 113 0.59 14.34 1.79
CA THR A 113 1.62 13.40 1.33
C THR A 113 1.15 12.65 0.09
N PHE A 114 -0.10 12.17 0.07
CA PHE A 114 -0.65 11.48 -1.09
C PHE A 114 -0.71 12.38 -2.34
N ARG A 115 -1.07 13.66 -2.21
CA ARG A 115 -1.00 14.64 -3.30
C ARG A 115 0.40 14.78 -3.88
N ARG A 116 1.42 14.86 -3.02
CA ARG A 116 2.84 14.95 -3.47
C ARG A 116 3.25 13.69 -4.24
N VAL A 117 2.87 12.51 -3.76
CA VAL A 117 3.13 11.24 -4.44
C VAL A 117 2.43 11.20 -5.81
N LEU A 118 1.15 11.58 -5.90
CA LEU A 118 0.42 11.60 -7.17
C LEU A 118 1.01 12.58 -8.19
N ALA A 119 1.46 13.76 -7.73
CA ALA A 119 2.16 14.73 -8.56
C ALA A 119 3.46 14.14 -9.12
N GLN A 120 4.30 13.56 -8.25
CA GLN A 120 5.56 12.90 -8.66
C GLN A 120 5.32 11.76 -9.65
N LEU A 121 4.31 10.91 -9.41
CA LEU A 121 3.96 9.84 -10.34
C LEU A 121 3.52 10.38 -11.71
N SER A 122 2.77 11.49 -11.74
CA SER A 122 2.34 12.11 -13.00
C SER A 122 3.50 12.73 -13.77
N GLU A 123 4.44 13.38 -13.08
CA GLU A 123 5.69 13.86 -13.68
C GLU A 123 6.52 12.71 -14.28
N ASN A 124 6.62 11.58 -13.57
CA ASN A 124 7.28 10.38 -14.08
C ASN A 124 6.61 9.83 -15.34
N GLU A 125 5.27 9.80 -15.40
CA GLU A 125 4.52 9.38 -16.59
C GLU A 125 4.76 10.30 -17.79
N ALA A 126 4.71 11.62 -17.57
CA ALA A 126 4.99 12.63 -18.59
C ALA A 126 6.42 12.52 -19.12
N TYR A 127 7.40 12.32 -18.25
CA TYR A 127 8.80 12.15 -18.65
C TYR A 127 9.02 10.87 -19.46
N MET A 128 8.47 9.74 -19.00
CA MET A 128 8.53 8.47 -19.74
C MET A 128 7.83 8.57 -21.10
N ALA A 129 6.75 9.35 -21.21
CA ALA A 129 6.09 9.61 -22.49
C ALA A 129 7.01 10.33 -23.48
N GLY A 130 7.69 11.39 -23.02
CA GLY A 130 8.68 12.13 -23.81
C GLY A 130 9.82 11.25 -24.36
N LEU A 131 10.29 10.28 -23.58
CA LEU A 131 11.34 9.35 -24.01
C LEU A 131 10.87 8.26 -24.96
N THR A 132 9.64 7.77 -24.80
CA THR A 132 9.15 6.58 -25.53
C THR A 132 8.30 6.91 -26.75
N GLY A 133 7.87 8.17 -26.88
CA GLY A 133 6.90 8.62 -27.88
C GLY A 133 5.51 8.01 -27.71
N LEU A 134 5.22 7.39 -26.56
CA LEU A 134 3.90 6.88 -26.18
C LEU A 134 3.19 7.91 -25.30
N PRO A 135 1.86 8.05 -25.36
CA PRO A 135 1.13 8.94 -24.47
C PRO A 135 1.39 8.62 -22.98
N PRO A 136 1.43 9.63 -22.10
CA PRO A 136 1.53 9.39 -20.67
C PRO A 136 0.24 8.76 -20.15
N ARG A 137 0.36 7.87 -19.16
CA ARG A 137 -0.81 7.38 -18.44
C ARG A 137 -1.32 8.51 -17.55
N ARG A 138 -2.63 8.73 -17.51
CA ARG A 138 -3.22 9.64 -16.54
C ARG A 138 -3.08 9.04 -15.15
N VAL A 139 -2.74 9.84 -14.15
CA VAL A 139 -2.63 9.38 -12.75
C VAL A 139 -3.92 9.72 -12.01
N ALA A 140 -4.51 8.73 -11.34
CA ALA A 140 -5.72 8.88 -10.56
C ALA A 140 -5.56 8.30 -9.15
N GLY A 141 -5.59 9.17 -8.16
CA GLY A 141 -5.62 8.78 -6.75
C GLY A 141 -7.03 8.46 -6.28
N VAL A 142 -7.16 7.43 -5.44
CA VAL A 142 -8.38 7.10 -4.70
C VAL A 142 -8.01 6.97 -3.22
N TYR A 143 -8.43 7.93 -2.41
CA TYR A 143 -8.22 7.93 -0.96
C TYR A 143 -9.42 7.26 -0.29
N LEU A 144 -9.19 6.13 0.38
CA LEU A 144 -10.22 5.45 1.16
C LEU A 144 -10.20 6.00 2.59
N GLY A 145 -11.22 6.80 2.89
CA GLY A 145 -11.41 7.46 4.17
C GLY A 145 -12.28 6.64 5.11
N TRP A 146 -11.84 6.44 6.34
CA TRP A 146 -12.69 5.95 7.43
C TRP A 146 -12.42 6.80 8.67
N ARG A 147 -13.23 6.64 9.72
CA ARG A 147 -13.03 7.44 10.93
C ARG A 147 -11.89 6.89 11.79
N GLY A 148 -10.66 7.27 11.43
CA GLY A 148 -9.52 7.20 12.33
C GLY A 148 -9.79 8.10 13.53
N GLY A 149 -9.78 7.52 14.73
CA GLY A 149 -10.15 8.24 15.94
C GLY A 149 -9.04 9.16 16.44
N SER A 150 -9.42 10.22 17.12
CA SER A 150 -8.58 10.88 18.11
C SER A 150 -9.44 11.20 19.33
N VAL A 151 -9.00 10.73 20.49
CA VAL A 151 -9.28 11.37 21.77
C VAL A 151 -7.90 11.88 22.22
N PRO A 152 -7.68 13.20 22.35
CA PRO A 152 -6.38 13.77 22.70
C PRO A 152 -6.10 13.63 24.21
N VAL A 153 -6.29 12.42 24.75
CA VAL A 153 -6.04 12.10 26.15
C VAL A 153 -5.05 10.94 26.17
N PRO A 154 -3.76 11.19 26.51
CA PRO A 154 -2.68 10.20 26.44
C PRO A 154 -2.98 8.87 27.15
N LEU A 155 -3.80 8.89 28.22
CA LEU A 155 -4.17 7.69 28.98
C LEU A 155 -5.32 6.88 28.34
N LEU A 156 -6.03 7.44 27.38
CA LEU A 156 -7.09 6.78 26.62
C LEU A 156 -6.64 6.41 25.20
N GLU A 157 -5.46 6.85 24.76
CA GLU A 157 -4.92 6.56 23.42
C GLU A 157 -4.80 5.04 23.19
N ASP A 158 -4.29 4.28 24.17
CA ASP A 158 -4.21 2.82 24.07
C ASP A 158 -5.60 2.15 23.96
N LEU A 159 -6.58 2.63 24.73
CA LEU A 159 -7.96 2.13 24.64
C LEU A 159 -8.59 2.47 23.27
N THR A 160 -8.27 3.64 22.72
CA THR A 160 -8.70 3.99 21.36
C THR A 160 -7.98 3.15 20.31
N PHE A 161 -6.70 2.81 20.49
CA PHE A 161 -5.94 1.98 19.55
C PHE A 161 -6.63 0.62 19.35
N TRP A 162 -7.00 -0.09 20.43
CA TRP A 162 -7.69 -1.38 20.32
C TRP A 162 -9.08 -1.27 19.71
N ASN A 163 -9.85 -0.26 20.09
CA ASN A 163 -11.16 -0.02 19.50
C ASN A 163 -11.04 0.31 18.00
N ARG A 164 -10.05 1.13 17.62
CA ARG A 164 -9.77 1.49 16.23
C ARG A 164 -9.22 0.33 15.44
N LYS A 165 -8.48 -0.60 16.05
CA LYS A 165 -8.08 -1.87 15.42
C LYS A 165 -9.32 -2.70 15.04
N ASN A 166 -10.23 -2.90 15.98
CA ASN A 166 -11.48 -3.64 15.72
C ASN A 166 -12.32 -2.94 14.64
N THR A 167 -12.33 -1.60 14.64
CA THR A 167 -13.02 -0.81 13.61
C THR A 167 -12.37 -1.00 12.24
N ALA A 168 -11.05 -0.93 12.15
CA ALA A 168 -10.30 -1.18 10.92
C ALA A 168 -10.55 -2.59 10.37
N GLN A 169 -10.65 -3.61 11.22
CA GLN A 169 -11.05 -4.96 10.79
C GLN A 169 -12.47 -4.99 10.22
N LYS A 170 -13.44 -4.35 10.87
CA LYS A 170 -14.81 -4.25 10.33
C LYS A 170 -14.85 -3.53 8.99
N VAL A 171 -14.14 -2.41 8.87
CA VAL A 171 -14.02 -1.64 7.63
C VAL A 171 -13.41 -2.49 6.51
N GLY A 172 -12.34 -3.23 6.79
CA GLY A 172 -11.72 -4.14 5.81
C GLY A 172 -12.65 -5.31 5.40
N HIS A 173 -13.44 -5.85 6.33
CA HIS A 173 -14.43 -6.88 6.02
C HIS A 173 -15.66 -6.38 5.27
N GLY A 174 -15.97 -5.09 5.37
CA GLY A 174 -17.12 -4.47 4.73
C GLY A 174 -16.89 -4.10 3.27
N ASP A 175 -17.43 -2.95 2.88
CA ASP A 175 -17.54 -2.52 1.48
C ASP A 175 -16.20 -2.12 0.84
N VAL A 176 -15.10 -2.05 1.61
CA VAL A 176 -13.75 -1.84 1.04
C VAL A 176 -13.44 -2.94 0.02
N THR A 177 -13.83 -4.19 0.31
CA THR A 177 -13.65 -5.31 -0.63
C THR A 177 -14.43 -5.07 -1.93
N GLU A 178 -15.64 -4.50 -1.86
CA GLU A 178 -16.43 -4.14 -3.04
C GLU A 178 -15.71 -3.07 -3.88
N VAL A 179 -15.26 -1.98 -3.26
CA VAL A 179 -14.59 -0.88 -3.95
C VAL A 179 -13.34 -1.36 -4.67
N LEU A 180 -12.46 -2.08 -3.96
CA LEU A 180 -11.23 -2.60 -4.53
C LEU A 180 -11.53 -3.58 -5.69
N SER A 181 -12.51 -4.48 -5.51
CA SER A 181 -12.89 -5.43 -6.57
C SER A 181 -13.46 -4.75 -7.81
N ARG A 182 -14.21 -3.64 -7.65
CA ARG A 182 -14.73 -2.85 -8.78
C ARG A 182 -13.63 -2.10 -9.53
N LEU A 183 -12.64 -1.56 -8.82
CA LEU A 183 -11.45 -0.96 -9.43
C LEU A 183 -10.63 -2.00 -10.21
N GLU A 184 -10.46 -3.20 -9.66
CA GLU A 184 -9.78 -4.29 -10.35
C GLU A 184 -10.59 -4.79 -11.56
N LYS A 185 -11.93 -4.83 -11.45
CA LYS A 185 -12.79 -5.13 -12.60
C LYS A 185 -12.58 -4.13 -13.74
N LEU A 186 -12.52 -2.82 -13.44
CA LEU A 186 -12.22 -1.79 -14.44
C LEU A 186 -10.89 -2.09 -15.16
N LYS A 187 -9.85 -2.45 -14.39
CA LYS A 187 -8.57 -2.90 -14.96
C LYS A 187 -8.73 -4.10 -15.89
N ARG A 188 -9.38 -5.16 -15.43
CA ARG A 188 -9.53 -6.43 -16.19
C ARG A 188 -10.36 -6.27 -17.46
N ASP A 189 -11.44 -5.51 -17.39
CA ASP A 189 -12.30 -5.23 -18.54
C ASP A 189 -11.53 -4.50 -19.65
N ARG A 190 -10.72 -3.49 -19.29
CA ARG A 190 -9.88 -2.75 -20.26
C ARG A 190 -8.75 -3.60 -20.82
N GLY A 191 -8.05 -4.35 -19.96
CA GLY A 191 -7.00 -5.27 -20.40
C GLY A 191 -7.48 -6.32 -21.42
N SER A 192 -8.76 -6.70 -21.36
CA SER A 192 -9.38 -7.66 -22.30
C SER A 192 -9.72 -7.05 -23.66
N ILE A 193 -9.90 -5.74 -23.75
CA ILE A 193 -10.29 -5.03 -24.99
C ILE A 193 -9.06 -4.60 -25.79
N ASP A 194 -8.02 -4.12 -25.11
CA ASP A 194 -6.98 -3.29 -25.74
C ASP A 194 -5.69 -4.05 -26.11
N GLY A 195 -5.59 -5.35 -25.82
CA GLY A 195 -4.55 -6.23 -26.38
C GLY A 195 -3.09 -5.77 -26.22
N ASN A 196 -2.76 -4.97 -25.19
CA ASN A 196 -1.48 -4.30 -24.85
C ASN A 196 -1.30 -2.79 -25.16
N TYR A 197 -2.31 -2.05 -25.63
CA TYR A 197 -2.23 -0.58 -25.75
C TYR A 197 -3.50 0.09 -25.20
N GLY A 198 -3.50 0.49 -23.92
CA GLY A 198 -4.73 0.87 -23.19
C GLY A 198 -4.71 0.52 -21.70
N ALA A 199 -3.54 0.43 -21.05
CA ALA A 199 -3.43 -0.32 -19.80
C ALA A 199 -3.85 0.51 -18.57
N VAL A 200 -5.05 0.23 -18.06
CA VAL A 200 -5.40 0.56 -16.67
C VAL A 200 -4.50 -0.25 -15.74
N ARG A 201 -3.87 0.42 -14.77
CA ARG A 201 -3.05 -0.17 -13.71
C ARG A 201 -3.63 0.19 -12.36
N LEU A 202 -3.50 -0.71 -11.40
CA LEU A 202 -4.05 -0.55 -10.05
C LEU A 202 -3.00 -0.86 -9.00
N VAL A 203 -2.65 0.14 -8.20
CA VAL A 203 -1.78 -0.01 -7.02
C VAL A 203 -2.62 0.26 -5.78
N VAL A 204 -2.48 -0.56 -4.74
CA VAL A 204 -3.16 -0.35 -3.45
C VAL A 204 -2.13 -0.18 -2.35
N VAL A 205 -2.21 0.91 -1.62
CA VAL A 205 -1.29 1.24 -0.52
C VAL A 205 -2.08 1.38 0.78
N GLY A 206 -1.64 0.73 1.85
CA GLY A 206 -2.22 0.85 3.18
C GLY A 206 -1.17 1.15 4.23
N HIS A 207 -1.36 2.19 5.04
CA HIS A 207 -0.46 2.52 6.15
C HIS A 207 -1.07 2.18 7.50
N SER A 208 -0.30 1.63 8.44
CA SER A 208 -0.76 1.38 9.81
C SER A 208 -2.04 0.50 9.83
N PHE A 209 -3.13 0.95 10.46
CA PHE A 209 -4.43 0.27 10.37
C PHE A 209 -5.09 0.33 8.99
N GLY A 210 -4.71 1.26 8.12
CA GLY A 210 -5.04 1.18 6.70
C GLY A 210 -4.41 -0.05 6.03
N GLY A 211 -3.21 -0.45 6.48
CA GLY A 211 -2.60 -1.71 6.08
C GLY A 211 -3.40 -2.94 6.55
N LEU A 212 -3.96 -2.88 7.76
CA LEU A 212 -4.90 -3.89 8.27
C LEU A 212 -6.21 -3.94 7.48
N VAL A 213 -6.79 -2.78 7.13
CA VAL A 213 -7.99 -2.69 6.27
C VAL A 213 -7.73 -3.36 4.93
N VAL A 214 -6.63 -3.01 4.25
CA VAL A 214 -6.26 -3.58 2.95
C VAL A 214 -6.00 -5.08 3.05
N HIS A 215 -5.21 -5.54 4.03
CA HIS A 215 -4.94 -6.97 4.23
C HIS A 215 -6.23 -7.76 4.47
N THR A 216 -7.11 -7.24 5.33
CA THR A 216 -8.40 -7.89 5.64
C THR A 216 -9.29 -8.01 4.40
N ALA A 217 -9.32 -6.97 3.54
CA ALA A 217 -10.10 -6.99 2.32
C ALA A 217 -9.53 -7.94 1.24
N LEU A 218 -8.21 -8.13 1.19
CA LEU A 218 -7.55 -8.80 0.06
C LEU A 218 -6.96 -10.19 0.38
N ALA A 219 -6.76 -10.58 1.65
CA ALA A 219 -6.01 -11.79 1.99
C ALA A 219 -6.56 -13.07 1.32
N GLN A 220 -7.88 -13.25 1.31
CA GLN A 220 -8.51 -14.42 0.67
C GLN A 220 -8.42 -14.36 -0.86
N ILE A 221 -8.48 -13.16 -1.44
CA ILE A 221 -8.31 -12.95 -2.88
C ILE A 221 -6.87 -13.29 -3.28
N LEU A 222 -5.88 -12.75 -2.56
CA LEU A 222 -4.46 -13.03 -2.77
C LEU A 222 -4.15 -14.52 -2.63
N ALA A 223 -4.72 -15.21 -1.65
CA ALA A 223 -4.54 -16.65 -1.49
C ALA A 223 -5.11 -17.43 -2.69
N ASN A 224 -6.31 -17.08 -3.15
CA ASN A 224 -6.91 -17.70 -4.33
C ASN A 224 -6.06 -17.47 -5.60
N ARG A 225 -5.59 -16.24 -5.81
CA ARG A 225 -4.74 -15.84 -6.94
C ARG A 225 -3.34 -16.44 -6.92
N PHE A 226 -2.85 -16.78 -5.74
CA PHE A 226 -1.59 -17.50 -5.62
C PHE A 226 -1.69 -18.94 -6.15
N VAL A 227 -2.83 -19.59 -5.88
CA VAL A 227 -3.10 -20.96 -6.35
C VAL A 227 -3.42 -20.96 -7.86
N VAL A 228 -4.18 -19.98 -8.34
CA VAL A 228 -4.50 -19.81 -9.76
C VAL A 228 -3.36 -19.05 -10.44
N THR A 229 -2.34 -19.77 -10.94
CA THR A 229 -1.25 -19.12 -11.68
C THR A 229 -1.70 -18.65 -13.05
N THR A 230 -1.04 -17.63 -13.58
CA THR A 230 -1.20 -17.17 -14.97
C THR A 230 -0.74 -18.25 -15.96
N GLY A 231 -1.61 -18.71 -16.86
CA GLY A 231 -1.28 -19.73 -17.87
C GLY A 231 -2.41 -20.74 -18.08
N PRO A 232 -2.23 -21.73 -18.98
CA PRO A 232 -3.20 -22.82 -19.16
C PRO A 232 -3.35 -23.67 -17.90
N ASP A 233 -4.56 -24.19 -17.65
CA ASP A 233 -4.82 -25.10 -16.55
C ASP A 233 -3.83 -26.29 -16.55
N GLY A 234 -3.25 -26.58 -15.38
CA GLY A 234 -2.27 -27.65 -15.20
C GLY A 234 -0.81 -27.25 -15.50
N VAL A 235 -0.55 -26.02 -15.95
CA VAL A 235 0.81 -25.48 -16.11
C VAL A 235 1.04 -24.36 -15.09
N GLN A 236 2.08 -24.50 -14.26
CA GLN A 236 2.47 -23.43 -13.35
C GLN A 236 3.07 -22.25 -14.13
N GLY A 237 2.55 -21.05 -13.90
CA GLY A 237 3.12 -19.79 -14.40
C GLY A 237 3.36 -18.77 -13.29
N ASN A 238 3.44 -17.48 -13.64
CA ASN A 238 3.55 -16.41 -12.63
C ASN A 238 2.30 -16.40 -11.75
N ILE A 239 2.46 -16.02 -10.49
CA ILE A 239 1.36 -15.78 -9.57
C ILE A 239 0.43 -14.69 -10.14
N GLU A 240 -0.87 -14.94 -10.14
CA GLU A 240 -1.86 -13.92 -10.51
C GLU A 240 -1.90 -12.84 -9.42
N ASN A 241 -2.05 -11.58 -9.82
CA ASN A 241 -2.04 -10.44 -8.91
C ASN A 241 -3.46 -9.88 -8.68
N PHE A 242 -3.66 -9.29 -7.50
CA PHE A 242 -4.76 -8.34 -7.31
C PHE A 242 -4.28 -6.95 -7.72
N GLY A 243 -4.89 -6.36 -8.74
CA GLY A 243 -4.32 -5.15 -9.33
C GLY A 243 -2.93 -5.42 -9.91
N ASP A 244 -1.98 -4.52 -9.74
CA ASP A 244 -0.59 -4.66 -10.19
C ASP A 244 0.39 -4.70 -9.01
N LEU A 245 0.07 -4.07 -7.87
CA LEU A 245 0.89 -4.08 -6.66
C LEU A 245 0.07 -3.72 -5.43
N VAL A 246 0.30 -4.41 -4.31
CA VAL A 246 -0.19 -4.04 -2.98
C VAL A 246 1.00 -3.68 -2.08
N VAL A 247 0.96 -2.53 -1.41
CA VAL A 247 2.01 -2.06 -0.51
C VAL A 247 1.41 -1.78 0.87
N LEU A 248 1.91 -2.42 1.91
CA LEU A 248 1.50 -2.19 3.30
C LEU A 248 2.69 -1.60 4.06
N ILE A 249 2.55 -0.39 4.59
CA ILE A 249 3.62 0.31 5.31
C ILE A 249 3.30 0.33 6.80
N ASN A 250 4.20 -0.19 7.62
CA ASN A 250 4.04 -0.41 9.05
C ASN A 250 2.67 -1.02 9.42
N PRO A 251 2.21 -2.09 8.75
CA PRO A 251 0.87 -2.60 8.98
C PRO A 251 0.70 -3.15 10.40
N ALA A 252 -0.33 -2.70 11.09
CA ALA A 252 -0.59 -3.04 12.49
C ALA A 252 -1.60 -4.20 12.62
N PHE A 253 -1.22 -5.37 12.13
CA PHE A 253 -2.00 -6.61 12.26
C PHE A 253 -1.13 -7.82 12.59
N GLU A 254 -1.75 -8.84 13.19
CA GLU A 254 -1.10 -10.06 13.68
C GLU A 254 -0.44 -10.85 12.55
N ALA A 255 0.78 -11.32 12.75
CA ALA A 255 1.43 -12.22 11.80
C ALA A 255 0.55 -13.44 11.49
N GLN A 256 -0.20 -13.96 12.47
CA GLN A 256 -1.13 -15.06 12.28
C GLN A 256 -2.14 -14.84 11.13
N LEU A 257 -2.56 -13.59 10.85
CA LEU A 257 -3.47 -13.28 9.73
C LEU A 257 -2.78 -13.36 8.36
N TYR A 258 -1.44 -13.40 8.32
CA TYR A 258 -0.64 -13.57 7.12
C TYR A 258 -0.18 -15.02 6.91
N ALA A 259 -0.36 -15.90 7.90
CA ALA A 259 0.20 -17.25 7.92
C ALA A 259 -0.05 -18.02 6.61
N SER A 260 -1.29 -18.07 6.13
CA SER A 260 -1.61 -18.81 4.90
C SER A 260 -0.95 -18.24 3.65
N LEU A 261 -0.77 -16.91 3.56
CA LEU A 261 -0.07 -16.29 2.42
C LEU A 261 1.43 -16.56 2.47
N HIS A 262 2.00 -16.58 3.68
CA HIS A 262 3.39 -16.99 3.86
C HIS A 262 3.58 -18.46 3.44
N ASP A 263 2.76 -19.38 3.92
CA ASP A 263 2.88 -20.82 3.68
C ASP A 263 2.86 -21.16 2.19
N ILE A 264 1.85 -20.67 1.45
CA ILE A 264 1.76 -20.91 0.01
C ILE A 264 2.96 -20.32 -0.75
N SER A 265 3.53 -19.21 -0.25
CA SER A 265 4.68 -18.56 -0.87
C SER A 265 5.99 -19.31 -0.64
N THR A 266 6.19 -19.89 0.56
CA THR A 266 7.40 -20.63 0.92
C THR A 266 7.38 -22.06 0.42
N GLU A 267 6.20 -22.70 0.31
CA GLU A 267 6.03 -24.04 -0.26
C GLU A 267 6.43 -24.10 -1.74
N ARG A 268 6.24 -23.01 -2.50
CA ARG A 268 6.52 -22.97 -3.94
C ARG A 268 8.02 -23.05 -4.27
N GLY A 269 8.88 -22.49 -3.43
CA GLY A 269 10.35 -22.60 -3.53
C GLY A 269 11.04 -21.90 -4.71
N SER A 270 10.35 -21.59 -5.81
CA SER A 270 10.92 -20.87 -6.95
C SER A 270 9.90 -20.08 -7.78
N TYR A 271 10.39 -19.04 -8.46
CA TYR A 271 9.60 -18.14 -9.29
C TYR A 271 10.30 -17.84 -10.62
N PHE A 272 9.50 -17.65 -11.67
CA PHE A 272 9.98 -17.33 -13.02
C PHE A 272 10.66 -15.95 -13.06
N GLU A 273 11.55 -15.74 -14.02
CA GLU A 273 12.21 -14.45 -14.26
C GLU A 273 11.21 -13.30 -14.50
N SER A 274 10.06 -13.61 -15.08
CA SER A 274 8.95 -12.68 -15.31
C SER A 274 8.11 -12.36 -14.07
N GLN A 275 8.33 -13.05 -12.93
CA GLN A 275 7.54 -12.82 -11.73
C GLN A 275 7.82 -11.41 -11.20
N LEU A 276 6.78 -10.58 -11.11
CA LEU A 276 6.86 -9.24 -10.55
C LEU A 276 6.50 -9.27 -9.06
N PRO A 277 6.91 -8.24 -8.27
CA PRO A 277 6.37 -8.01 -6.94
C PRO A 277 4.84 -7.92 -6.98
N VAL A 278 4.16 -8.54 -6.01
CA VAL A 278 2.70 -8.53 -5.88
C VAL A 278 2.27 -7.89 -4.57
N LEU A 279 2.92 -8.27 -3.46
CA LEU A 279 2.65 -7.73 -2.13
C LEU A 279 3.97 -7.30 -1.49
N ALA A 280 4.04 -6.06 -1.01
CA ALA A 280 5.19 -5.51 -0.32
C ALA A 280 4.76 -5.01 1.07
N ILE A 281 5.22 -5.67 2.12
CA ILE A 281 5.03 -5.27 3.51
C ILE A 281 6.32 -4.65 4.02
N LEU A 282 6.31 -3.34 4.27
CA LEU A 282 7.43 -2.60 4.84
C LEU A 282 7.19 -2.44 6.33
N THR A 283 8.12 -2.84 7.19
CA THR A 283 8.01 -2.61 8.64
C THR A 283 9.32 -2.10 9.21
N SER A 284 9.27 -0.92 9.82
CA SER A 284 10.43 -0.30 10.44
C SER A 284 10.91 -1.05 11.68
N GLU A 285 12.23 -1.14 11.85
CA GLU A 285 12.87 -1.56 13.10
C GLU A 285 12.56 -0.65 14.30
N ALA A 286 12.26 0.63 14.05
CA ALA A 286 11.98 1.64 15.08
C ALA A 286 10.48 1.89 15.28
N ASP A 287 9.61 1.07 14.69
CA ASP A 287 8.17 1.15 14.92
C ASP A 287 7.80 0.58 16.29
N ASP A 288 7.87 1.42 17.33
CA ASP A 288 7.48 1.06 18.69
C ASP A 288 5.99 0.72 18.83
N ALA A 289 5.12 1.27 17.97
CA ALA A 289 3.68 1.01 18.03
C ALA A 289 3.39 -0.45 17.68
N THR A 290 3.99 -0.98 16.61
CA THR A 290 3.84 -2.38 16.22
C THR A 290 4.83 -3.32 16.91
N GLY A 291 6.00 -2.82 17.33
CA GLY A 291 7.06 -3.61 17.96
C GLY A 291 6.89 -3.82 19.47
N THR A 292 6.26 -2.86 20.17
CA THR A 292 6.14 -2.89 21.65
C THR A 292 4.70 -2.78 22.13
N ALA A 293 3.95 -1.76 21.72
CA ALA A 293 2.60 -1.53 22.23
C ALA A 293 1.61 -2.61 21.76
N PHE A 294 1.68 -2.98 20.48
CA PHE A 294 0.82 -4.00 19.89
C PHE A 294 1.00 -5.38 20.54
N PRO A 295 2.22 -5.93 20.72
CA PRO A 295 2.39 -7.23 21.39
C PRO A 295 1.93 -7.23 22.84
N LEU A 296 2.15 -6.14 23.59
CA LEU A 296 1.73 -6.06 24.99
C LEU A 296 0.22 -6.16 25.14
N GLY A 297 -0.55 -5.39 24.37
CA GLY A 297 -2.01 -5.47 24.47
C GLY A 297 -2.58 -6.75 23.84
N ARG A 298 -1.96 -7.31 22.79
CA ARG A 298 -2.37 -8.62 22.26
C ARG A 298 -2.23 -9.71 23.30
N ARG A 299 -1.09 -9.79 24.00
CA ARG A 299 -0.86 -10.79 25.06
C ARG A 299 -1.97 -10.80 26.12
N VAL A 300 -2.51 -9.63 26.49
CA VAL A 300 -3.64 -9.54 27.43
C VAL A 300 -4.93 -10.08 26.82
N SER A 301 -5.21 -9.73 25.56
CA SER A 301 -6.43 -10.18 24.87
C SER A 301 -6.44 -11.67 24.52
N THR A 302 -5.28 -12.32 24.39
CA THR A 302 -5.14 -13.71 23.94
C THR A 302 -4.85 -14.69 25.07
N LEU A 303 -4.92 -14.29 26.36
CA LEU A 303 -4.54 -15.12 27.52
C LEU A 303 -5.27 -16.47 27.61
N PHE A 304 -6.46 -16.58 27.03
CA PHE A 304 -7.28 -17.80 27.05
C PHE A 304 -7.43 -18.46 25.66
N GLU A 305 -6.73 -17.94 24.65
CA GLU A 305 -6.73 -18.55 23.32
C GLU A 305 -5.86 -19.81 23.32
N LYS A 306 -6.33 -20.86 22.64
CA LYS A 306 -5.55 -22.10 22.48
C LYS A 306 -4.70 -21.97 21.22
N THR A 307 -3.40 -22.19 21.37
CA THR A 307 -2.42 -22.11 20.29
C THR A 307 -1.65 -23.41 20.22
N ARG A 308 -1.02 -23.67 19.08
CA ARG A 308 -0.06 -24.76 18.92
C ARG A 308 1.17 -24.30 18.13
N THR A 309 2.23 -25.09 18.19
CA THR A 309 3.33 -24.96 17.23
C THR A 309 2.99 -25.77 15.99
N VAL A 310 3.16 -25.18 14.82
CA VAL A 310 2.92 -25.78 13.52
C VAL A 310 4.26 -26.05 12.85
N GLU A 311 4.43 -27.25 12.32
CA GLU A 311 5.55 -27.60 11.46
C GLU A 311 5.19 -27.27 10.01
N ARG A 312 6.10 -26.60 9.30
CA ARG A 312 5.90 -26.14 7.91
C ARG A 312 7.13 -26.38 7.07
N TRP A 313 6.94 -26.73 5.80
CA TRP A 313 8.04 -26.94 4.86
C TRP A 313 8.44 -25.61 4.19
N ASN A 314 9.70 -25.21 4.33
CA ASN A 314 10.28 -24.13 3.54
C ASN A 314 11.06 -24.72 2.36
N ALA A 315 10.53 -24.55 1.14
CA ALA A 315 11.17 -25.08 -0.05
C ALA A 315 12.40 -24.27 -0.50
N ALA A 316 12.54 -23.00 -0.12
CA ALA A 316 13.75 -22.24 -0.41
C ALA A 316 14.93 -22.67 0.50
N ALA A 317 14.66 -22.89 1.79
CA ALA A 317 15.66 -23.34 2.76
C ALA A 317 15.85 -24.87 2.80
N GLN A 318 14.96 -25.65 2.16
CA GLN A 318 14.96 -27.12 2.16
C GLN A 318 14.90 -27.74 3.57
N GLN A 319 14.11 -27.13 4.46
CA GLN A 319 13.98 -27.57 5.85
C GLN A 319 12.56 -27.39 6.39
N GLN A 320 12.28 -28.08 7.49
CA GLN A 320 11.07 -27.85 8.28
C GLN A 320 11.30 -26.67 9.23
N GLU A 321 10.30 -25.81 9.35
CA GLU A 321 10.27 -24.66 10.23
C GLU A 321 9.15 -24.81 11.26
N MET A 322 9.45 -24.44 12.50
CA MET A 322 8.48 -24.50 13.58
C MET A 322 7.93 -23.10 13.83
N ILE A 323 6.64 -22.92 13.55
CA ILE A 323 5.93 -21.65 13.75
C ILE A 323 5.09 -21.74 15.01
N ASP A 324 5.39 -20.90 16.00
CA ASP A 324 4.57 -20.72 17.20
C ASP A 324 3.38 -19.81 16.87
N GLU A 325 2.17 -20.38 16.77
CA GLU A 325 0.93 -19.62 16.52
C GLU A 325 0.67 -18.57 17.60
N GLY A 326 1.04 -18.83 18.86
CA GLY A 326 0.90 -17.87 19.94
C GLY A 326 1.81 -16.67 19.76
N ALA A 327 3.06 -16.89 19.38
CA ALA A 327 3.99 -15.82 19.03
C ALA A 327 3.52 -15.04 17.79
N ALA A 328 3.03 -15.72 16.75
CA ALA A 328 2.51 -15.09 15.54
C ALA A 328 1.23 -14.27 15.80
N ASN A 329 0.43 -14.65 16.79
CA ASN A 329 -0.82 -13.97 17.13
C ASN A 329 -0.62 -12.71 17.99
N VAL A 330 0.54 -12.56 18.65
CA VAL A 330 0.87 -11.36 19.43
C VAL A 330 1.81 -10.42 18.69
N THR A 331 2.61 -10.93 17.75
CA THR A 331 3.57 -10.12 17.00
C THR A 331 2.94 -9.56 15.73
N ALA A 332 3.20 -8.28 15.42
CA ALA A 332 2.79 -7.70 14.15
C ALA A 332 3.55 -8.34 12.98
N VAL A 333 2.91 -8.46 11.81
CA VAL A 333 3.42 -9.25 10.66
C VAL A 333 4.89 -8.98 10.29
N GLY A 334 5.35 -7.73 10.22
CA GLY A 334 6.74 -7.44 9.83
C GLY A 334 7.77 -7.57 10.96
N HIS A 335 7.30 -7.65 12.21
CA HIS A 335 8.17 -7.95 13.37
C HIS A 335 8.34 -9.45 13.60
N PHE A 336 7.50 -10.29 12.99
CA PHE A 336 7.58 -11.73 13.14
C PHE A 336 8.67 -12.30 12.25
N GLU A 337 9.83 -12.56 12.86
CA GLU A 337 11.05 -13.04 12.19
C GLU A 337 10.85 -14.15 11.17
N PRO A 338 10.09 -15.23 11.47
CA PRO A 338 9.92 -16.32 10.52
C PRO A 338 9.25 -15.93 9.19
N TYR A 339 8.54 -14.80 9.13
CA TYR A 339 7.88 -14.36 7.90
C TYR A 339 8.70 -13.36 7.09
N ARG A 340 9.84 -12.89 7.61
CA ARG A 340 10.69 -11.94 6.91
C ARG A 340 11.31 -12.60 5.69
N THR A 341 11.35 -11.86 4.60
CA THR A 341 11.88 -12.34 3.31
C THR A 341 12.98 -11.43 2.77
N HIS A 342 13.01 -10.19 3.25
CA HIS A 342 13.91 -9.16 2.77
C HIS A 342 14.27 -8.18 3.89
N ARG A 343 15.41 -7.51 3.73
CA ARG A 343 15.83 -6.35 4.50
C ARG A 343 16.07 -5.18 3.56
N LEU A 344 15.55 -4.01 3.92
CA LEU A 344 15.76 -2.75 3.20
C LEU A 344 16.60 -1.80 4.05
N TYR A 345 17.75 -1.36 3.54
CA TYR A 345 18.69 -0.51 4.27
C TYR A 345 19.42 0.48 3.35
N PRO A 346 20.01 1.57 3.89
CA PRO A 346 20.75 2.53 3.08
C PRO A 346 21.96 1.91 2.37
N ALA A 347 22.17 2.25 1.11
CA ALA A 347 23.36 1.84 0.36
C ALA A 347 24.63 2.44 1.00
N PRO A 348 25.74 1.68 1.13
CA PRO A 348 26.96 2.18 1.73
C PRO A 348 27.46 3.47 1.07
N GLY A 349 27.76 4.49 1.88
CA GLY A 349 28.25 5.79 1.42
C GLY A 349 27.19 6.72 0.83
N ASN A 350 25.91 6.32 0.83
CA ASN A 350 24.82 7.18 0.37
C ASN A 350 24.08 7.80 1.56
N THR A 351 24.20 9.12 1.70
CA THR A 351 23.52 9.93 2.72
C THR A 351 22.46 10.86 2.12
N ARG A 352 22.00 10.61 0.89
CA ARG A 352 21.03 11.48 0.23
C ARG A 352 19.64 11.29 0.85
N HIS A 353 19.09 12.39 1.35
CA HIS A 353 17.73 12.49 1.89
C HIS A 353 16.80 13.31 0.98
N GLU A 354 17.33 13.87 -0.10
CA GLU A 354 16.56 14.69 -1.05
C GLU A 354 15.85 13.83 -2.11
N PRO A 355 14.66 14.25 -2.58
CA PRO A 355 13.98 13.63 -3.72
C PRO A 355 14.88 13.55 -4.95
N LEU A 356 14.75 12.46 -5.71
CA LEU A 356 15.46 12.33 -6.99
C LEU A 356 14.82 13.19 -8.07
N SER A 357 15.63 13.57 -9.06
CA SER A 357 15.07 14.06 -10.31
C SER A 357 14.30 12.94 -11.01
N THR A 358 13.30 13.30 -11.82
CA THR A 358 12.52 12.33 -12.60
C THR A 358 13.40 11.42 -13.47
N ARG A 359 14.48 11.97 -14.03
CA ARG A 359 15.46 11.19 -14.80
C ARG A 359 16.17 10.16 -13.93
N ASP A 360 16.74 10.58 -12.80
CA ASP A 360 17.48 9.69 -11.91
C ASP A 360 16.57 8.61 -11.31
N SER A 361 15.32 8.95 -10.99
CA SER A 361 14.30 8.01 -10.51
C SER A 361 14.00 6.94 -11.55
N LEU A 362 13.83 7.33 -12.82
CA LEU A 362 13.62 6.38 -13.92
C LEU A 362 14.85 5.48 -14.14
N GLU A 363 16.05 6.06 -14.18
CA GLU A 363 17.29 5.29 -14.35
C GLU A 363 17.46 4.25 -13.23
N ALA A 364 17.23 4.66 -11.98
CA ALA A 364 17.27 3.78 -10.83
C ALA A 364 16.19 2.68 -10.91
N ALA A 365 14.96 3.00 -11.32
CA ALA A 365 13.89 2.01 -11.50
C ALA A 365 14.23 0.95 -12.55
N LEU A 366 14.86 1.34 -13.67
CA LEU A 366 15.29 0.40 -14.71
C LEU A 366 16.42 -0.52 -14.22
N VAL A 367 17.35 0.01 -13.42
CA VAL A 367 18.40 -0.80 -12.76
C VAL A 367 17.76 -1.79 -11.78
N ALA A 368 16.84 -1.32 -10.92
CA ALA A 368 16.12 -2.16 -9.97
C ALA A 368 15.31 -3.26 -10.68
N ALA A 369 14.64 -2.93 -11.79
CA ALA A 369 13.87 -3.89 -12.58
C ALA A 369 14.75 -5.02 -13.17
N ARG A 370 15.94 -4.69 -13.68
CA ARG A 370 16.90 -5.68 -14.19
C ARG A 370 17.43 -6.55 -13.05
N ALA A 371 17.87 -5.92 -11.96
CA ALA A 371 18.38 -6.64 -10.79
C ALA A 371 17.32 -7.53 -10.12
N TRP A 372 16.05 -7.16 -10.16
CA TRP A 372 14.94 -8.01 -9.71
C TRP A 372 14.78 -9.25 -10.60
N ARG A 373 14.76 -9.09 -11.92
CA ARG A 373 14.67 -10.24 -12.85
C ARG A 373 15.82 -11.23 -12.61
N ASP A 374 17.00 -10.69 -12.39
CA ASP A 374 18.24 -11.45 -12.21
C ASP A 374 18.45 -11.86 -10.73
N ASP A 375 17.43 -11.71 -9.86
CA ASP A 375 17.50 -12.07 -8.44
C ASP A 375 17.83 -13.56 -8.22
N ALA A 376 18.66 -13.80 -7.22
CA ALA A 376 19.28 -15.08 -6.93
C ALA A 376 19.68 -15.14 -5.43
N PRO A 377 20.03 -16.32 -4.90
CA PRO A 377 20.63 -16.45 -3.57
C PRO A 377 21.81 -15.48 -3.37
N GLY A 378 21.72 -14.61 -2.35
CA GLY A 378 22.71 -13.58 -2.01
C GLY A 378 22.57 -12.23 -2.72
N SER A 379 21.58 -12.05 -3.62
CA SER A 379 21.40 -10.80 -4.35
C SER A 379 21.06 -9.60 -3.45
N ARG A 380 21.58 -8.44 -3.86
CA ARG A 380 21.30 -7.12 -3.30
C ARG A 380 20.81 -6.22 -4.42
N ILE A 381 19.54 -5.89 -4.40
CA ILE A 381 18.88 -5.15 -5.47
C ILE A 381 18.94 -3.66 -5.11
N PRO A 382 19.62 -2.82 -5.92
CA PRO A 382 19.70 -1.40 -5.66
C PRO A 382 18.38 -0.70 -6.03
N PHE A 383 17.87 0.10 -5.09
CA PHE A 383 16.74 0.99 -5.27
C PHE A 383 17.20 2.43 -4.96
N ALA A 384 17.80 3.07 -5.96
CA ALA A 384 18.51 4.35 -5.82
C ALA A 384 19.48 4.39 -4.62
N SER A 385 19.12 5.05 -3.52
CA SER A 385 19.95 5.17 -2.32
C SER A 385 19.80 4.02 -1.33
N LEU A 386 18.96 3.03 -1.64
CA LEU A 386 18.69 1.88 -0.79
C LEU A 386 19.16 0.58 -1.43
N LEU A 387 19.38 -0.44 -0.60
CA LEU A 387 19.59 -1.81 -0.99
C LEU A 387 18.48 -2.68 -0.41
N LEU A 388 17.84 -3.45 -1.27
CA LEU A 388 16.94 -4.54 -0.90
C LEU A 388 17.73 -5.85 -0.94
N GLU A 389 17.99 -6.43 0.22
CA GLU A 389 18.66 -7.72 0.37
C GLU A 389 17.64 -8.80 0.70
N ARG A 390 17.66 -9.89 -0.05
CA ARG A 390 16.77 -11.04 0.19
C ARG A 390 17.39 -11.95 1.27
N GLU A 391 16.56 -12.38 2.21
CA GLU A 391 16.96 -13.32 3.27
C GLU A 391 17.35 -14.69 2.66
N ALA A 392 18.20 -15.45 3.36
CA ALA A 392 18.75 -16.70 2.82
C ALA A 392 17.68 -17.81 2.64
N ASP A 393 16.59 -17.73 3.40
CA ASP A 393 15.47 -18.67 3.47
C ASP A 393 14.26 -18.25 2.61
N SER A 394 14.38 -17.18 1.82
CA SER A 394 13.34 -16.74 0.88
C SER A 394 13.73 -17.09 -0.56
N ALA A 395 12.76 -17.54 -1.37
CA ALA A 395 13.02 -17.85 -2.78
C ALA A 395 13.34 -16.60 -3.60
N ALA A 396 14.17 -16.74 -4.64
CA ALA A 396 14.43 -15.65 -5.58
C ALA A 396 13.15 -15.19 -6.28
N ARG A 397 12.98 -13.88 -6.46
CA ARG A 397 11.77 -13.23 -7.02
C ARG A 397 10.49 -13.58 -6.27
N ASN A 398 10.56 -13.85 -4.97
CA ASN A 398 9.38 -14.05 -4.15
C ASN A 398 8.44 -12.82 -4.27
N PRO A 399 7.23 -12.97 -4.83
CA PRO A 399 6.33 -11.86 -5.11
C PRO A 399 5.73 -11.26 -3.83
N TYR A 400 5.87 -11.94 -2.69
CA TYR A 400 5.40 -11.49 -1.39
C TYR A 400 6.60 -11.07 -0.52
N LEU A 401 6.92 -9.78 -0.57
CA LEU A 401 8.05 -9.18 0.13
C LEU A 401 7.62 -8.72 1.52
N VAL A 402 7.96 -9.50 2.54
CA VAL A 402 7.92 -9.04 3.94
C VAL A 402 9.29 -8.46 4.31
N MET A 403 9.37 -7.14 4.35
CA MET A 403 10.59 -6.36 4.49
C MET A 403 10.76 -5.81 5.90
N ARG A 404 11.91 -6.10 6.50
CA ARG A 404 12.43 -5.36 7.65
C ARG A 404 13.15 -4.11 7.14
N VAL A 405 12.67 -2.93 7.52
CA VAL A 405 13.19 -1.64 7.06
C VAL A 405 14.06 -1.01 8.14
N ASP A 406 15.27 -0.61 7.77
CA ASP A 406 16.22 0.03 8.68
C ASP A 406 15.63 1.31 9.32
N ARG A 407 15.91 1.50 10.62
CA ARG A 407 15.42 2.65 11.40
C ARG A 407 15.86 3.99 10.81
N ASP A 408 16.97 4.01 10.09
CA ASP A 408 17.48 5.23 9.47
C ASP A 408 16.58 5.69 8.31
N ILE A 409 15.73 4.82 7.76
CA ILE A 409 14.83 5.11 6.63
C ILE A 409 13.43 5.49 7.12
N ILE A 410 12.89 4.71 8.06
CA ILE A 410 11.59 4.98 8.70
C ILE A 410 11.87 5.08 10.21
N PRO A 411 12.04 6.28 10.77
CA PRO A 411 12.48 6.44 12.15
C PRO A 411 11.39 6.13 13.19
N ASP A 412 10.12 6.08 12.79
CA ASP A 412 8.99 5.77 13.67
C ASP A 412 7.79 5.20 12.89
N HIS A 413 6.65 4.96 13.58
CA HIS A 413 5.44 4.39 12.97
C HIS A 413 4.81 5.25 11.85
N ASN A 414 4.90 6.58 11.95
CA ASN A 414 4.15 7.53 11.13
C ASN A 414 5.00 8.26 10.09
N ASN A 415 6.32 8.33 10.26
CA ASN A 415 7.23 9.02 9.35
C ASN A 415 7.49 8.19 8.08
N ILE A 416 6.45 8.08 7.25
CA ILE A 416 6.45 7.37 5.96
C ILE A 416 6.65 8.31 4.77
N GLU A 417 6.80 9.60 5.05
CA GLU A 417 6.97 10.67 4.07
C GLU A 417 8.44 10.96 3.72
N ASP A 418 9.38 10.20 4.31
CA ASP A 418 10.79 10.24 3.96
C ASP A 418 10.96 10.03 2.45
N PRO A 419 11.69 10.92 1.73
CA PRO A 419 11.86 10.82 0.30
C PRO A 419 12.41 9.48 -0.19
N ARG A 420 13.20 8.76 0.63
CA ARG A 420 13.74 7.44 0.27
C ARG A 420 12.65 6.37 0.29
N VAL A 421 11.68 6.46 1.20
CA VAL A 421 10.51 5.56 1.25
C VAL A 421 9.62 5.79 0.04
N ILE A 422 9.32 7.06 -0.25
CA ILE A 422 8.50 7.44 -1.41
C ILE A 422 9.17 6.98 -2.70
N GLU A 423 10.49 7.20 -2.84
CA GLU A 423 11.25 6.77 -4.00
C GLU A 423 11.25 5.24 -4.16
N PHE A 424 11.47 4.49 -3.07
CA PHE A 424 11.42 3.03 -3.09
C PHE A 424 10.07 2.50 -3.57
N VAL A 425 8.96 3.01 -3.00
CA VAL A 425 7.60 2.63 -3.41
C VAL A 425 7.33 3.05 -4.86
N THR A 426 7.78 4.22 -5.27
CA THR A 426 7.66 4.71 -6.65
C THR A 426 8.37 3.79 -7.64
N GLN A 427 9.58 3.33 -7.32
CA GLN A 427 10.31 2.34 -8.13
C GLN A 427 9.61 0.98 -8.17
N LEU A 428 9.06 0.49 -7.05
CA LEU A 428 8.24 -0.73 -7.04
C LEU A 428 6.99 -0.61 -7.93
N ILE A 429 6.32 0.54 -7.90
CA ILE A 429 5.19 0.84 -8.79
C ILE A 429 5.64 0.78 -10.25
N MET A 430 6.77 1.39 -10.60
CA MET A 430 7.30 1.34 -11.97
C MET A 430 7.62 -0.09 -12.41
N ILE A 431 8.30 -0.88 -11.57
CA ILE A 431 8.62 -2.29 -11.84
C ILE A 431 7.35 -3.10 -12.11
N SER A 432 6.29 -2.87 -11.33
CA SER A 432 5.08 -3.68 -11.36
C SER A 432 4.05 -3.22 -12.40
N THR A 433 4.11 -1.96 -12.84
CA THR A 433 3.08 -1.37 -13.72
C THR A 433 3.56 -1.03 -15.13
N VAL A 434 4.87 -0.88 -15.38
CA VAL A 434 5.38 -0.54 -16.72
C VAL A 434 5.40 -1.81 -17.58
N PRO A 435 4.62 -1.88 -18.69
CA PRO A 435 4.60 -3.05 -19.56
C PRO A 435 5.96 -3.32 -20.20
N GLU A 436 6.26 -4.59 -20.48
CA GLU A 436 7.54 -5.01 -21.08
C GLU A 436 7.86 -4.27 -22.40
N ALA A 437 6.86 -4.05 -23.26
CA ALA A 437 7.02 -3.31 -24.50
C ALA A 437 7.47 -1.84 -24.27
N ARG A 438 6.95 -1.18 -23.23
CA ARG A 438 7.36 0.19 -22.84
C ARG A 438 8.74 0.16 -22.18
N ARG A 439 9.02 -0.84 -21.34
CA ARG A 439 10.33 -1.05 -20.69
C ARG A 439 11.45 -1.20 -21.72
N GLY A 440 11.25 -2.01 -22.76
CA GLY A 440 12.24 -2.16 -23.83
C GLY A 440 12.51 -0.86 -24.61
N ARG A 441 11.54 0.06 -24.73
CA ARG A 441 11.77 1.41 -25.30
C ARG A 441 12.56 2.29 -24.34
N LEU A 442 12.23 2.26 -23.05
CA LEU A 442 12.93 3.02 -22.00
C LEU A 442 14.39 2.58 -21.89
N ASP A 443 14.67 1.28 -21.89
CA ASP A 443 16.04 0.74 -21.85
C ASP A 443 16.90 1.25 -23.03
N ARG A 444 16.32 1.33 -24.23
CA ARG A 444 17.00 1.89 -25.40
C ARG A 444 17.18 3.41 -25.35
N ALA A 445 16.23 4.12 -24.73
CA ALA A 445 16.29 5.57 -24.61
C ALA A 445 17.30 6.04 -23.55
N VAL A 446 17.49 5.24 -22.48
CA VAL A 446 18.41 5.53 -21.37
C VAL A 446 19.81 4.95 -21.60
N GLY A 447 19.92 3.85 -22.36
CA GLY A 447 21.21 3.21 -22.68
C GLY A 447 22.02 3.86 -23.80
N ASN A 448 21.44 4.85 -24.50
CA ASN A 448 22.14 5.78 -25.40
C ASN A 448 22.40 7.10 -24.66
#